data_AF-A0A4D4KZU8-F1
#
_entry.id   AF-A0A4D4KZU8-F1
#
_cell.length_a   1.000
_cell.length_b   1.000
_cell.length_c   1.000
_cell.angle_alpha   90.00
_cell.angle_beta   90.00
_cell.angle_gamma   90.00
#
_symmetry.space_group_name_H-M   'P 1'
#
loop_
_entity.id
_entity.type
_entity.pdbx_description
1 polymer ?
#
loop_
_entity_poly.entity_id
_entity_poly.type
_entity_poly.pdbx_seq_one_letter_code
_entity_poly.pdbx_strand_id
1 'polypeptide(L)'
;MIVPGRFSNGFRDYCQSTIDRVLVIRSLLESGLPVRLIRELLPRLTDGSDARTDAVCAEFLHEVQNYRDRLAARIAALSDQQAALDAYLREVRRTDL
;
A
#
# COMPACT_ATOMS: atom_id res chain seq x y z
N MET A 1 -9.31 9.68 -3.80
CA MET A 1 -9.66 10.14 -2.42
C MET A 1 -11.16 10.01 -2.24
N ILE A 2 -11.66 9.92 -1.00
CA ILE A 2 -13.09 9.68 -0.73
C ILE A 2 -13.85 11.00 -0.61
N VAL A 3 -15.02 11.04 -1.25
CA VAL A 3 -15.99 12.14 -1.14
C VAL A 3 -17.26 11.54 -0.53
N PRO A 4 -17.61 11.87 0.72
CA PRO A 4 -18.83 11.36 1.34
C PRO A 4 -20.07 12.09 0.81
N GLY A 5 -21.20 11.39 0.83
CA GLY A 5 -22.51 12.01 0.66
C GLY A 5 -22.87 12.90 1.85
N ARG A 6 -24.05 13.52 1.77
CA ARG A 6 -24.58 14.35 2.86
C ARG A 6 -26.06 14.09 3.07
N PHE A 7 -26.45 13.91 4.32
CA PHE A 7 -27.85 13.94 4.72
C PHE A 7 -28.39 15.38 4.74
N SER A 8 -29.71 15.54 4.71
CA SER A 8 -30.40 16.84 4.74
C SER A 8 -30.10 17.65 6.02
N ASN A 9 -29.76 16.97 7.10
CA ASN A 9 -29.33 17.56 8.38
C ASN A 9 -27.83 17.93 8.42
N GLY A 10 -27.10 17.80 7.30
CA GLY A 10 -25.69 18.20 7.16
C GLY A 10 -24.66 17.16 7.59
N PHE A 11 -25.08 16.03 8.18
CA PHE A 11 -24.18 14.94 8.54
C PHE A 11 -23.62 14.23 7.31
N ARG A 12 -22.40 13.69 7.44
CA ARG A 12 -21.76 12.91 6.37
C ARG A 12 -22.48 11.58 6.22
N ASP A 13 -22.81 11.24 4.98
CA ASP A 13 -23.39 9.95 4.61
C ASP A 13 -22.30 9.09 3.95
N TYR A 14 -22.06 7.91 4.51
CA TYR A 14 -21.06 6.95 4.06
C TYR A 14 -21.77 5.67 3.66
N CYS A 15 -22.00 5.50 2.36
CA CYS A 15 -22.53 4.25 1.82
C CYS A 15 -21.47 3.14 1.81
N GLN A 16 -21.90 1.89 1.61
CA GLN A 16 -21.01 0.72 1.62
C GLN A 16 -19.82 0.86 0.68
N SER A 17 -20.04 1.37 -0.55
CA SER A 17 -18.94 1.58 -1.51
C SER A 17 -17.89 2.59 -1.02
N THR A 18 -18.29 3.54 -0.17
CA THR A 18 -17.35 4.47 0.46
C THR A 18 -16.50 3.75 1.50
N ILE A 19 -17.10 2.87 2.30
CA ILE A 19 -16.39 2.06 3.29
C ILE A 19 -15.42 1.10 2.60
N ASP A 20 -15.87 0.39 1.56
CA ASP A 20 -15.04 -0.52 0.78
C ASP A 20 -13.82 0.21 0.20
N ARG A 21 -14.01 1.45 -0.28
CA ARG A 21 -12.93 2.31 -0.76
C ARG A 21 -11.94 2.71 0.34
N VAL A 22 -12.38 2.93 1.59
CA VAL A 22 -11.47 3.19 2.73
C VAL A 22 -10.59 1.96 2.98
N LEU A 23 -11.17 0.76 2.96
CA LEU A 23 -10.44 -0.47 3.23
C LEU A 23 -9.33 -0.71 2.19
N VAL A 24 -9.63 -0.45 0.91
CA VAL A 24 -8.61 -0.52 -0.16
C VAL A 24 -7.50 0.51 0.07
N ILE A 25 -7.83 1.78 0.35
CA ILE A 25 -6.82 2.81 0.65
C ILE A 25 -5.95 2.37 1.84
N ARG A 26 -6.56 1.86 2.90
CA ARG A 26 -5.84 1.43 4.10
C ARG A 26 -4.87 0.30 3.81
N SER A 27 -5.29 -0.72 3.06
CA SER A 27 -4.41 -1.82 2.65
C SER A 27 -3.21 -1.32 1.83
N LEU A 28 -3.43 -0.37 0.92
CA LEU A 28 -2.34 0.24 0.13
C LEU A 28 -1.40 1.12 0.98
N LEU A 29 -1.92 1.79 2.00
CA LEU A 29 -1.08 2.54 2.94
C LEU A 29 -0.25 1.60 3.82
N GLU A 30 -0.83 0.49 4.25
CA GLU A 30 -0.15 -0.54 5.05
C GLU A 30 0.95 -1.24 4.26
N SER A 31 0.82 -1.38 2.94
CA SER A 31 1.92 -1.86 2.09
C SER A 31 3.06 -0.85 1.96
N GLY A 32 2.84 0.40 2.38
CA GLY A 32 3.79 1.51 2.37
C GLY A 32 3.67 2.40 1.13
N LEU A 33 2.65 2.23 0.29
CA LEU A 33 2.49 3.00 -0.93
C LEU A 33 2.20 4.47 -0.57
N PRO A 34 2.90 5.45 -1.17
CA PRO A 34 2.66 6.86 -0.86
C PRO A 34 1.25 7.28 -1.30
N VAL A 35 0.63 8.15 -0.49
CA VAL A 35 -0.75 8.67 -0.69
C VAL A 35 -0.96 9.26 -2.09
N ARG A 36 0.07 9.85 -2.69
CA ARG A 36 0.02 10.38 -4.07
C ARG A 36 -0.25 9.27 -5.09
N LEU A 37 0.51 8.18 -5.05
CA LEU A 37 0.30 7.04 -5.95
C LEU A 37 -1.05 6.36 -5.71
N ILE A 38 -1.47 6.24 -4.44
CA ILE A 38 -2.80 5.71 -4.11
C ILE A 38 -3.89 6.57 -4.74
N ARG A 39 -3.78 7.90 -4.68
CA ARG A 39 -4.78 8.81 -5.25
C ARG A 39 -4.97 8.61 -6.75
N GLU A 40 -3.90 8.30 -7.48
CA GLU A 40 -3.92 8.08 -8.93
C GLU A 40 -4.41 6.67 -9.31
N LEU A 41 -4.12 5.66 -8.50
CA LEU A 41 -4.58 4.28 -8.72
C LEU A 41 -6.05 4.06 -8.36
N LEU A 42 -6.51 4.73 -7.30
CA LEU A 42 -7.81 4.43 -6.69
C LEU A 42 -9.02 4.59 -7.62
N PRO A 43 -9.10 5.56 -8.55
CA PRO A 43 -10.20 5.63 -9.52
C PRO A 43 -10.29 4.37 -10.40
N ARG A 44 -9.14 3.82 -10.81
CA ARG A 44 -9.07 2.62 -11.67
C ARG A 44 -9.51 1.34 -10.95
N LEU A 45 -9.31 1.27 -9.64
CA LEU A 45 -9.64 0.10 -8.82
C LEU A 45 -11.12 0.04 -8.42
N THR A 46 -11.81 1.18 -8.34
CA THR A 46 -13.18 1.24 -7.81
C THR A 46 -14.27 1.30 -8.88
N ASP A 47 -13.96 1.86 -10.05
CA ASP A 47 -15.04 2.29 -10.96
C ASP A 47 -15.43 1.21 -11.97
N GLY A 48 -14.79 0.02 -11.97
CA GLY A 48 -15.19 -1.19 -12.72
C GLY A 48 -15.36 -1.03 -14.24
N SER A 49 -15.13 0.17 -14.74
CA SER A 49 -15.37 0.62 -16.09
C SER A 49 -14.03 0.74 -16.78
N ASP A 50 -14.00 0.31 -18.04
CA ASP A 50 -13.02 0.68 -19.07
C ASP A 50 -13.02 2.21 -19.33
N ALA A 51 -13.04 3.01 -18.27
CA ALA A 51 -12.85 4.45 -18.27
C ALA A 51 -11.38 4.71 -18.56
N ARG A 52 -11.06 4.48 -19.83
CA ARG A 52 -9.97 4.99 -20.65
C ARG A 52 -8.60 4.84 -20.01
N THR A 53 -7.75 4.10 -20.71
CA THR A 53 -6.30 4.16 -20.66
C THR A 53 -5.82 5.61 -20.80
N ASP A 54 -5.97 6.41 -19.75
CA ASP A 54 -5.27 7.67 -19.59
C ASP A 54 -3.82 7.26 -19.45
N ALA A 55 -3.06 7.66 -20.46
CA ALA A 55 -1.64 7.43 -20.60
C ALA A 55 -1.03 7.45 -19.20
N VAL A 56 -0.58 6.28 -18.74
CA VAL A 56 0.13 6.22 -17.47
C VAL A 56 1.35 7.09 -17.69
N CYS A 57 1.35 8.30 -17.13
CA CYS A 57 2.44 9.24 -17.32
C CYS A 57 3.72 8.52 -16.93
N ALA A 58 4.76 8.62 -17.76
CA ALA A 58 6.03 7.94 -17.50
C ALA A 58 6.59 8.25 -16.11
N GLU A 59 6.30 9.46 -15.60
CA GLU A 59 6.59 9.89 -14.23
C GLU A 59 5.91 9.00 -13.16
N PHE A 60 4.63 8.64 -13.33
CA PHE A 60 3.94 7.75 -12.40
C PHE A 60 4.56 6.34 -12.40
N LEU A 61 4.86 5.79 -13.58
CA LEU A 61 5.53 4.49 -13.67
C LEU A 61 6.92 4.52 -13.03
N HIS A 62 7.65 5.62 -13.21
CA HIS A 62 8.95 5.82 -12.58
C HIS A 62 8.85 5.87 -11.06
N GLU A 63 7.86 6.59 -10.51
CA GLU A 63 7.61 6.62 -9.06
C GLU A 63 7.23 5.24 -8.49
N VAL A 64 6.41 4.46 -9.21
CA VAL A 64 6.09 3.08 -8.83
C VAL A 64 7.33 2.19 -8.84
N GLN A 65 8.21 2.32 -9.85
CA GLN A 65 9.47 1.57 -9.93
C GLN A 65 10.41 1.95 -8.79
N ASN A 66 10.63 3.25 -8.55
CA ASN A 66 11.46 3.76 -7.45
C ASN A 66 10.91 3.29 -6.09
N TYR A 67 9.60 3.23 -5.94
CA TYR A 67 8.97 2.68 -4.75
C TYR A 67 9.23 1.18 -4.58
N ARG A 68 9.02 0.38 -5.63
CA ARG A 68 9.33 -1.06 -5.65
C ARG A 68 10.78 -1.33 -5.26
N ASP A 69 11.72 -0.55 -5.82
CA ASP A 69 13.15 -0.76 -5.60
C ASP A 69 13.54 -0.42 -4.16
N ARG A 70 12.97 0.65 -3.58
CA ARG A 70 13.13 0.97 -2.14
C ARG A 70 12.56 -0.12 -1.23
N LEU A 71 11.39 -0.67 -1.59
CA LEU A 71 10.78 -1.76 -0.84
C LEU A 71 11.65 -3.02 -0.88
N ALA A 72 12.16 -3.38 -2.07
CA ALA A 72 13.07 -4.52 -2.24
C ALA A 72 14.35 -4.36 -1.41
N ALA A 73 14.96 -3.17 -1.41
CA ALA A 73 16.14 -2.88 -0.59
C ALA A 73 15.85 -3.03 0.91
N ARG A 74 14.68 -2.57 1.38
CA ARG A 74 14.27 -2.73 2.78
C ARG A 74 14.02 -4.18 3.15
N ILE A 75 13.39 -4.96 2.26
CA ILE A 75 13.18 -6.39 2.46
C ILE A 75 14.52 -7.11 2.59
N ALA A 76 15.48 -6.83 1.71
CA ALA A 76 16.81 -7.43 1.77
C ALA A 76 17.49 -7.16 3.12
N ALA A 77 17.50 -5.90 3.57
CA ALA A 77 18.10 -5.54 4.85
C ALA A 77 17.43 -6.22 6.06
N LEU A 78 16.10 -6.32 6.05
CA LEU A 78 15.36 -7.01 7.12
C LEU A 78 15.61 -8.52 7.12
N SER A 79 15.70 -9.14 5.93
CA SER A 79 16.03 -10.55 5.78
C SER A 79 17.45 -10.85 6.29
N ASP A 80 18.41 -9.97 6.02
CA ASP A 80 19.78 -10.10 6.54
C ASP A 80 19.82 -10.00 8.08
N GLN A 81 19.06 -9.06 8.65
CA GLN A 81 18.91 -8.93 10.11
C GLN A 81 18.27 -10.18 10.73
N GLN A 82 17.22 -10.71 10.10
CA GLN A 82 16.59 -11.95 10.53
C GLN A 82 17.57 -13.12 10.51
N ALA A 83 18.33 -13.27 9.41
CA ALA A 83 19.32 -14.33 9.29
C ALA A 83 20.42 -14.24 10.37
N ALA A 84 20.83 -13.02 10.73
CA ALA A 84 21.79 -12.79 11.82
C ALA A 84 21.22 -13.20 13.19
N LEU A 85 19.96 -12.85 13.48
CA LEU A 85 19.27 -13.27 14.70
C LEU A 85 19.12 -14.79 14.77
N ASP A 86 18.73 -15.43 13.66
CA ASP A 86 18.60 -16.88 13.56
C ASP A 86 19.95 -17.59 13.74
N ALA A 87 21.04 -17.01 13.26
CA ALA A 87 22.39 -17.52 13.49
C ALA A 87 22.78 -17.44 14.97
N TYR A 88 22.53 -16.30 15.61
CA TYR A 88 22.78 -16.12 17.04
C TYR A 88 21.99 -17.14 17.89
N LEU A 89 20.69 -17.30 17.62
CA LEU A 89 19.85 -18.24 18.34
C LEU A 89 20.30 -19.70 18.15
N ARG A 90 20.77 -20.07 16.96
CA ARG A 90 21.35 -21.40 16.70
C ARG A 90 22.63 -21.65 17.49
N GLU A 91 23.46 -20.62 17.68
CA GLU A 91 24.71 -20.74 18.44
C GLU A 91 24.45 -20.95 19.93
N VAL A 92 23.55 -20.12 20.50
CA VAL A 92 23.14 -20.24 21.91
C VAL A 92 22.59 -21.64 22.19
N ARG A 93 21.66 -22.15 21.36
CA ARG A 93 21.11 -23.50 21.52
C ARG A 93 22.15 -24.62 21.40
N ARG A 94 23.27 -24.40 20.71
CA ARG A 94 24.36 -25.39 20.60
C ARG A 94 25.25 -25.41 21.84
N THR A 95 25.33 -24.29 22.57
CA THR A 95 26.17 -24.15 23.77
C THR A 95 25.44 -24.64 25.04
N ASP A 96 24.11 -24.68 25.00
CA ASP A 96 23.26 -25.22 26.07
C ASP A 96 23.17 -26.77 26.08
N LEU A 97 23.83 -27.45 25.13
CA LEU A 97 23.98 -28.93 25.03
C LEU A 97 25.41 -29.35 25.39
#